data_AF-A0A3A4Z524-F1
#
_entry.id   AF-A0A3A4Z524-F1
#
_cell.length_a   1.000
_cell.length_b   1.000
_cell.length_c   1.000
_cell.angle_alpha   90.00
_cell.angle_beta   90.00
_cell.angle_gamma   90.00
#
_symmetry.space_group_name_H-M   'P 1'
#
loop_
_entity.id
_entity.type
_entity.pdbx_description
1 polymer ?
#
loop_
_entity_poly.entity_id
_entity_poly.type
_entity_poly.pdbx_seq_one_letter_code
_entity_poly.pdbx_strand_id
1 'polypeptide(L)' 'MLTVRISKKMERELDILSQQLHVTKSEIVKKAISEYIKNVSNSPYETGKDLFGCDDSNIVDGSTSYKQNVRRRVHEKHSH' A
#
# COMPACT_ATOMS: atom_id res chain seq x y z
N MET A 1 16.32 14.76 18.48
CA MET A 1 16.84 15.53 17.32
C MET A 1 17.50 14.52 16.39
N LEU A 2 17.04 14.40 15.14
CA LEU A 2 17.61 13.49 14.16
C LEU A 2 18.64 14.27 13.32
N THR A 3 19.88 13.80 13.28
CA THR A 3 20.93 14.38 12.45
C THR A 3 21.16 13.48 11.25
N VAL A 4 20.89 13.99 10.05
CA VAL A 4 21.07 13.24 8.79
C VAL A 4 22.14 13.92 7.97
N ARG A 5 23.12 13.13 7.49
CA ARG A 5 24.14 13.63 6.58
C ARG A 5 23.60 13.62 5.15
N ILE A 6 23.57 14.80 4.52
CA ILE A 6 23.15 14.97 3.14
C ILE A 6 24.32 15.42 2.28
N SER A 7 24.24 15.22 0.96
CA SER A 7 25.28 15.66 0.04
C SER A 7 25.25 17.19 -0.14
N LYS A 8 26.39 17.80 -0.47
CA LYS A 8 26.48 19.25 -0.73
C LYS A 8 25.56 19.71 -1.86
N LYS A 9 25.28 18.83 -2.84
CA LYS A 9 24.36 19.11 -3.94
C LYS A 9 22.93 19.25 -3.41
N MET A 10 22.50 18.28 -2.60
CA MET A 10 21.15 18.24 -2.02
C MET A 10 20.91 19.41 -1.08
N GLU A 11 21.92 19.84 -0.32
CA GLU A 11 21.83 21.01 0.55
C GLU A 11 21.57 22.30 -0.24
N ARG A 12 22.25 22.49 -1.39
CA ARG A 12 22.01 23.63 -2.29
C ARG A 12 20.61 23.61 -2.90
N GLU A 13 20.13 22.43 -3.31
CA GLU A 13 18.76 22.28 -3.82
C GLU A 13 17.73 22.62 -2.74
N LEU A 14 17.99 22.22 -1.49
CA LEU A 14 17.14 22.55 -0.34
C LEU A 14 17.13 24.05 -0.02
N ASP A 15 18.27 24.73 -0.17
CA ASP A 15 18.38 26.19 -0.05
C ASP A 15 17.51 26.91 -1.10
N ILE A 16 17.61 26.49 -2.36
CA ILE A 16 16.83 27.07 -3.45
C ILE A 16 15.33 26.86 -3.21
N LEU A 17 14.92 25.64 -2.84
CA LEU A 17 13.53 25.32 -2.52
C LEU A 17 13.00 26.13 -1.33
N SER A 18 13.82 26.30 -0.29
CA SER A 18 13.48 27.11 0.88
C SER A 18 13.21 28.56 0.51
N GLN A 19 14.00 29.14 -0.38
CA GLN A 19 13.81 30.49 -0.90
C GLN A 19 12.56 30.61 -1.77
N GLN A 20 12.33 29.67 -2.68
CA GLN A 20 11.20 29.69 -3.61
C GLN A 20 9.85 29.51 -2.89
N LEU A 21 9.80 28.63 -1.90
CA LEU A 21 8.57 28.29 -1.18
C LEU A 21 8.36 29.14 0.08
N HIS A 22 9.32 30.01 0.43
CA HIS A 22 9.31 30.82 1.65
C HIS A 22 9.08 30.01 2.94
N VAL A 23 9.56 28.76 2.98
CA VAL A 23 9.48 27.85 4.13
C VAL A 23 10.87 27.42 4.56
N THR A 24 11.00 27.00 5.82
CA THR A 24 12.30 26.54 6.33
C THR A 24 12.70 25.19 5.75
N LYS A 25 14.02 24.96 5.61
CA LYS A 25 14.61 23.65 5.26
C LYS A 25 14.00 22.50 6.08
N SER A 26 13.88 22.70 7.39
CA SER A 26 13.34 21.70 8.31
C SER A 26 11.89 21.35 8.01
N GLU A 27 11.08 22.32 7.56
CA GLU A 27 9.69 22.07 7.19
C GLU A 27 9.57 21.27 5.89
N ILE A 28 10.41 21.58 4.90
CA ILE A 28 10.50 20.81 3.65
C ILE A 28 10.85 19.35 3.96
N VAL A 29 11.88 19.13 4.78
CA VAL A 29 12.31 17.78 5.16
C VAL A 29 11.22 17.03 5.93
N LYS A 30 10.51 17.70 6.85
CA LYS A 30 9.38 17.09 7.57
C LYS A 30 8.26 16.66 6.63
N LYS A 31 7.90 17.51 5.66
CA LYS A 31 6.86 17.20 4.65
C LYS A 31 7.28 16.00 3.81
N ALA A 32 8.50 16.01 3.28
CA ALA A 32 9.04 14.92 2.47
C ALA A 32 9.06 13.57 3.22
N ILE A 33 9.49 13.56 4.50
CA ILE A 33 9.48 12.35 5.32
C ILE A 33 8.04 11.88 5.60
N SER A 34 7.12 12.81 5.89
CA SER A 34 5.71 12.49 6.11
C SER A 34 5.07 11.85 4.89
N GLU A 35 5.33 12.40 3.70
CA GLU A 35 4.86 11.83 2.43
C GLU A 35 5.49 10.48 2.14
N TYR A 36 6.80 10.32 2.35
CA TYR A 36 7.48 9.05 2.17
C TYR A 36 6.87 7.95 3.06
N ILE A 37 6.62 8.25 4.34
CA ILE A 37 6.01 7.29 5.26
C ILE A 37 4.60 6.90 4.78
N LYS A 38 3.78 7.86 4.34
CA LYS A 38 2.43 7.58 3.79
C LYS A 38 2.48 6.72 2.54
N ASN A 39 3.47 6.92 1.68
CA ASN A 39 3.61 6.14 0.46
C ASN A 39 4.14 4.73 0.72
N VAL A 40 4.91 4.53 1.79
CA VAL A 40 5.40 3.20 2.21
C VAL A 40 4.37 2.44 3.04
N SER A 41 3.49 3.14 3.76
CA SER A 41 2.55 2.51 4.71
C SER A 41 1.47 1.66 4.05
N ASN A 42 1.26 1.78 2.74
CA ASN A 42 0.29 0.95 2.03
C ASN A 42 1.04 -0.01 1.12
N SER A 43 1.10 -1.29 1.51
CA SER A 43 1.49 -2.34 0.56
C SER A 43 0.53 -2.30 -0.64
N PRO A 44 0.97 -2.53 -1.89
CA PRO A 44 0.07 -2.66 -3.03
C PRO A 44 -1.10 -3.62 -2.77
N TYR A 45 -0.86 -4.64 -1.93
CA TYR A 45 -1.87 -5.57 -1.44
C TYR A 45 -2.93 -4.91 -0.54
N GLU A 46 -2.52 -4.04 0.39
CA GLU A 46 -3.44 -3.32 1.28
C GLU A 46 -4.23 -2.25 0.52
N THR A 47 -3.60 -1.57 -0.43
CA THR A 47 -4.24 -0.56 -1.29
C THR A 47 -5.32 -1.15 -2.20
N GLY A 48 -5.19 -2.40 -2.62
CA GLY A 48 -6.18 -3.08 -3.46
C GLY A 48 -7.10 -4.02 -2.71
N LYS A 49 -7.03 -4.11 -1.38
CA LYS A 49 -7.78 -5.09 -0.59
C LYS A 49 -9.30 -4.97 -0.77
N ASP A 50 -9.78 -3.76 -0.98
CA ASP A 50 -11.16 -3.42 -1.33
C ASP A 50 -11.56 -3.83 -2.75
N LEU A 51 -10.59 -3.93 -3.67
CA LEU A 51 -10.75 -4.47 -5.02
C LEU A 51 -10.60 -6.01 -5.04
N PHE A 52 -9.79 -6.57 -4.14
CA PHE A 52 -9.55 -8.00 -3.95
C PHE A 52 -10.63 -8.60 -3.03
N GLY A 53 -11.89 -8.55 -3.45
CA GLY A 53 -13.00 -9.06 -2.65
C GLY A 53 -14.37 -9.08 -3.33
N CYS A 54 -14.46 -8.72 -4.61
CA CYS A 54 -15.68 -8.90 -5.39
C CYS A 54 -15.79 -10.32 -5.94
N ASP A 55 -15.99 -11.28 -5.04
CA ASP A 55 -16.93 -12.36 -5.33
C ASP A 55 -17.79 -12.48 -4.07
N ASP A 56 -19.09 -12.24 -4.21
CA ASP A 56 -20.16 -12.40 -3.20
C ASP A 56 -20.25 -13.82 -2.60
N SER A 57 -19.28 -14.68 -2.88
CA SER A 57 -19.06 -15.91 -2.15
C SER A 57 -18.41 -15.55 -0.81
N ASN A 58 -19.22 -15.51 0.26
CA ASN A 58 -18.80 -15.57 1.68
C ASN A 58 -17.99 -16.84 2.03
N ILE A 59 -17.24 -17.40 1.08
CA ILE A 59 -16.50 -18.64 1.19
C ILE A 59 -15.06 -18.25 1.54
N VAL A 60 -14.85 -18.04 2.84
CA VAL A 60 -13.53 -17.77 3.46
C VAL A 60 -12.53 -18.90 3.17
N ASP A 61 -13.02 -20.07 2.76
CA ASP A 61 -12.24 -21.29 2.60
C ASP A 61 -12.30 -21.89 1.17
N GLY A 62 -12.50 -21.03 0.16
CA GLY A 62 -12.72 -21.44 -1.22
C GLY A 62 -11.55 -22.22 -1.83
N SER A 63 -10.33 -22.01 -1.32
CA SER A 63 -9.12 -22.67 -1.79
C SER A 63 -8.91 -24.05 -1.15
N THR A 64 -9.19 -24.24 0.15
CA THR A 64 -8.96 -25.55 0.79
C THR A 64 -10.15 -26.50 0.60
N SER A 65 -11.38 -25.97 0.58
CA SER A 65 -12.61 -26.75 0.41
C SER A 65 -13.03 -26.94 -1.07
N TYR A 66 -12.26 -26.39 -2.02
CA TYR A 66 -12.58 -26.39 -3.46
C TYR A 66 -13.01 -27.78 -3.98
N LYS A 67 -12.20 -28.81 -3.71
CA LYS A 67 -12.43 -30.17 -4.21
C LYS A 67 -13.69 -30.81 -3.63
N GLN A 68 -14.02 -30.52 -2.37
CA GLN A 68 -15.23 -31.03 -1.73
C GLN A 68 -16.47 -30.36 -2.31
N ASN A 69 -16.43 -29.04 -2.53
CA ASN A 69 -17.53 -28.29 -3.13
C ASN A 69 -17.83 -28.72 -4.57
N VAL A 70 -16.79 -28.93 -5.39
CA VAL A 70 -16.96 -29.42 -6.76
C VAL A 70 -17.59 -30.81 -6.77
N ARG A 71 -17.09 -31.74 -5.93
CA ARG A 71 -17.65 -33.09 -5.84
C ARG A 71 -19.11 -33.09 -5.42
N ARG A 72 -19.49 -32.28 -4.43
CA ARG A 72 -20.88 -32.13 -3.98
C ARG A 72 -21.79 -31.67 -5.13
N ARG A 73 -21.40 -30.60 -5.85
CA ARG A 73 -22.20 -30.06 -6.97
C ARG A 73 -22.36 -31.06 -8.12
N VAL A 74 -21.31 -31.84 -8.41
CA VAL A 74 -21.38 -32.90 -9.43
C VAL A 74 -22.33 -34.00 -8.98
N HIS A 75 -22.25 -34.43 -7.73
CA HIS A 75 -23.15 -35.47 -7.20
C HIS A 75 -24.61 -35.01 -7.19
N GLU A 76 -24.90 -33.79 -6.74
CA GLU A 76 -26.25 -33.18 -6.77
C GLU A 76 -26.84 -33.15 -8.18
N LYS A 77 -26.02 -32.91 -9.21
CA LYS A 77 -26.46 -32.86 -10.61
C LYS A 77 -26.72 -34.25 -11.22
N HIS A 78 -26.10 -35.29 -10.68
CA HIS A 78 -26.15 -36.66 -11.21
C HIS A 78 -26.90 -37.65 -10.29
N SER A 79 -27.48 -37.18 -9.18
CA SER A 79 -28.26 -38.00 -8.24
C SER A 79 -29.72 -38.16 -8.68
N HIS A 80 -29.98 -38.29 -9.97
CA HIS A 80 -31.32 -38.52 -10.53
C HIS A 80 -31.35 -39.72 -11.47
#